data_AF-A0A2P2MCN8-F1
#
_entry.id   AF-A0A2P2MCN8-F1
#
_cell.length_a   1.000
_cell.length_b   1.000
_cell.length_c   1.000
_cell.angle_alpha   90.00
_cell.angle_beta   90.00
_cell.angle_gamma   90.00
#
_symmetry.space_group_name_H-M   'P 1'
#
loop_
_entity.id
_entity.type
_entity.pdbx_description
1 polymer ?
#
loop_
_entity_poly.entity_id
_entity_poly.type
_entity_poly.pdbx_seq_one_letter_code
_entity_poly.pdbx_strand_id
1 'polypeptide(L)'
;MEAESGAASPLRSSQPLWANLCRNLVLAYQSFGVVYGDLSTSPLYVYRSTFIGKLDHYQNEEAIFGAFSLVFWTITFIPLLKYVFILLSADDNGEGGTFALYSLICRHAKFNLLPNQQAVDEELSAYKYGPSANVAASSPLKRFLEKHKRLRTALLFVVLFGASMVIGDGVLTPAISVLSSVSGLKDTESRLTKGEILLLACVILVGLFALQHFGTRRVAFMFAPIVIIWLLSIFSIGLYNIIWWNPKIIRAMSPFYIIKFFHRTGKDGWISLGGILLSVAGTEAMFADIGHFTALSIRLAFVFVIYPCLVVQYMGQAAYLSKNLQSISNSFYRSIPDPVFWPVFIIATLAAIVASQAVITATFSIVKQCHALGCFPRVKIVHTSKHIYGQIYVPEINWILMVLTLAITLGFQDTTLIGNAYGELVLSLWFFDSNFFLSWIIQWLVRKYVLILQS
;
A
#
# COMPACT_ATOMS: atom_id res chain seq x y z
N MET A 1 -65.69 10.78 -5.75
CA MET A 1 -65.71 9.90 -6.93
C MET A 1 -64.87 10.58 -7.99
N GLU A 2 -63.73 10.15 -8.51
CA GLU A 2 -62.79 9.00 -8.42
C GLU A 2 -61.46 9.63 -8.96
N ALA A 3 -60.31 9.57 -8.29
CA ALA A 3 -59.34 8.48 -8.20
C ALA A 3 -58.92 7.88 -9.55
N GLU A 4 -57.74 8.28 -10.06
CA GLU A 4 -56.79 7.49 -10.88
C GLU A 4 -55.57 8.37 -11.19
N SER A 5 -54.30 7.95 -11.25
CA SER A 5 -53.52 6.89 -10.63
C SER A 5 -52.05 7.23 -10.97
N GLY A 6 -51.13 6.98 -10.05
CA GLY A 6 -49.71 7.36 -10.17
C GLY A 6 -48.97 6.53 -11.22
N ALA A 7 -48.27 7.21 -12.14
CA ALA A 7 -47.31 6.58 -13.03
C ALA A 7 -46.00 6.30 -12.27
N ALA A 8 -45.79 5.03 -11.97
CA ALA A 8 -44.58 4.50 -11.35
C ALA A 8 -43.34 4.74 -12.23
N SER A 9 -42.26 5.18 -11.59
CA SER A 9 -40.91 5.20 -12.15
C SER A 9 -40.47 3.79 -12.58
N PRO A 10 -39.76 3.61 -13.71
CA PRO A 10 -39.38 2.29 -14.19
C PRO A 10 -38.42 1.61 -13.20
N LEU A 11 -38.75 0.36 -12.88
CA LEU A 11 -37.95 -0.52 -12.04
C LEU A 11 -36.49 -0.54 -12.49
N ARG A 12 -35.60 -0.43 -11.50
CA ARG A 12 -34.16 -0.68 -11.57
C ARG A 12 -33.93 -2.07 -12.18
N SER A 13 -33.54 -2.13 -13.44
CA SER A 13 -33.23 -3.39 -14.12
C SER A 13 -32.08 -4.08 -13.40
N SER A 14 -32.33 -5.29 -12.92
CA SER A 14 -31.33 -6.21 -12.39
C SER A 14 -30.34 -6.54 -13.51
N GLN A 15 -29.18 -5.87 -13.53
CA GLN A 15 -28.10 -6.21 -14.45
C GLN A 15 -27.74 -7.70 -14.29
N PRO A 16 -27.54 -8.44 -15.39
CA PRO A 16 -27.25 -9.87 -15.32
C PRO A 16 -25.97 -10.13 -14.52
N LEU A 17 -25.98 -11.19 -13.71
CA LEU A 17 -24.88 -11.56 -12.79
C LEU A 17 -23.51 -11.64 -13.51
N TRP A 18 -23.53 -12.04 -14.79
CA TRP A 18 -22.36 -12.08 -15.68
C TRP A 18 -21.81 -10.71 -16.06
N ALA A 19 -22.66 -9.70 -16.28
CA ALA A 19 -22.20 -8.33 -16.54
C ALA A 19 -21.53 -7.71 -15.31
N ASN A 20 -22.02 -8.03 -14.11
CA ASN A 20 -21.37 -7.64 -12.85
C ASN A 20 -20.02 -8.36 -12.67
N LEU A 21 -19.93 -9.65 -13.03
CA LEU A 21 -18.68 -10.41 -12.96
C LEU A 21 -17.63 -9.85 -13.95
N CYS A 22 -18.00 -9.63 -15.20
CA CYS A 22 -17.11 -9.04 -16.21
C CYS A 22 -16.65 -7.63 -15.82
N ARG A 23 -17.54 -6.79 -15.29
CA ARG A 23 -17.16 -5.48 -14.76
C ARG A 23 -16.16 -5.60 -13.61
N ASN A 24 -16.39 -6.52 -12.67
CA ASN A 24 -15.49 -6.74 -11.55
C ASN A 24 -14.12 -7.30 -11.97
N LEU A 25 -14.08 -8.10 -13.04
CA LEU A 25 -12.83 -8.60 -13.63
C LEU A 25 -12.04 -7.51 -14.35
N VAL A 26 -12.72 -6.61 -15.07
CA VAL A 26 -12.09 -5.44 -15.70
C VAL A 26 -11.56 -4.47 -14.64
N LEU A 27 -12.30 -4.27 -13.55
CA LEU A 27 -11.84 -3.47 -12.41
C LEU A 27 -10.67 -4.14 -11.68
N ALA A 28 -10.70 -5.46 -11.51
CA ALA A 28 -9.57 -6.22 -10.94
C ALA A 28 -8.32 -6.12 -11.85
N TYR A 29 -8.50 -6.16 -13.17
CA TYR A 29 -7.42 -5.93 -14.12
C TYR A 29 -6.76 -4.56 -13.93
N GLN A 30 -7.58 -3.52 -13.78
CA GLN A 30 -7.09 -2.15 -13.56
C GLN A 30 -6.44 -1.97 -12.19
N SER A 31 -6.92 -2.69 -11.16
CA SER A 31 -6.35 -2.58 -9.81
C SER A 31 -4.92 -3.13 -9.74
N PHE A 32 -4.50 -4.04 -10.64
CA PHE A 32 -3.11 -4.49 -10.70
C PHE A 32 -2.11 -3.35 -10.89
N GLY A 33 -2.39 -2.42 -11.79
CA GLY A 33 -1.48 -1.32 -12.11
C GLY A 33 -1.44 -0.22 -11.04
N VAL A 34 -2.55 -0.01 -10.33
CA VAL A 34 -2.69 1.13 -9.39
C VAL A 34 -2.44 0.69 -7.95
N VAL A 35 -2.97 -0.46 -7.55
CA VAL A 35 -3.02 -0.86 -6.14
C VAL A 35 -1.80 -1.68 -5.72
N TYR A 36 -1.38 -2.60 -6.59
CA TYR A 36 -0.39 -3.61 -6.23
C TYR A 36 1.03 -3.29 -6.69
N GLY A 37 1.25 -2.15 -7.38
CA GLY A 37 2.57 -1.74 -7.84
C GLY A 37 3.58 -1.73 -6.69
N ASP A 38 3.31 -0.94 -5.66
CA ASP A 38 4.19 -0.77 -4.50
C ASP A 38 4.48 -2.11 -3.79
N LEU A 39 3.41 -2.81 -3.38
CA LEU A 39 3.51 -4.11 -2.72
C LEU A 39 4.25 -5.18 -3.55
N SER A 40 4.08 -5.16 -4.88
CA SER A 40 4.74 -6.12 -5.78
C SER A 40 6.22 -5.85 -6.01
N THR A 41 6.70 -4.63 -5.72
CA THR A 41 8.10 -4.23 -5.91
C THR A 41 8.98 -4.45 -4.68
N SER A 42 8.38 -4.67 -3.50
CA SER A 42 9.09 -4.97 -2.25
C SER A 42 10.17 -6.07 -2.33
N PRO A 43 10.01 -7.17 -3.11
CA PRO A 43 11.06 -8.19 -3.24
C PRO A 43 12.41 -7.67 -3.75
N LEU A 44 12.46 -6.48 -4.38
CA LEU A 44 13.71 -5.84 -4.83
C LEU A 44 14.63 -5.46 -3.67
N TYR A 45 14.08 -5.10 -2.50
CA TYR A 45 14.84 -4.52 -1.40
C TYR A 45 14.67 -5.24 -0.05
N VAL A 46 13.62 -6.02 0.19
CA VAL A 46 13.33 -6.65 1.50
C VAL A 46 14.49 -7.47 2.06
N TYR A 47 15.02 -8.45 1.32
CA TYR A 47 16.12 -9.29 1.84
C TYR A 47 17.42 -8.50 2.02
N ARG A 48 17.70 -7.58 1.10
CA ARG A 48 18.84 -6.67 1.20
C ARG A 48 18.74 -5.81 2.47
N SER A 49 17.54 -5.34 2.80
CA SER A 49 17.29 -4.53 4.01
C SER A 49 17.19 -5.36 5.29
N THR A 50 16.79 -6.63 5.19
CA THR A 50 16.65 -7.52 6.35
C THR A 50 17.99 -7.91 6.94
N PHE A 51 18.97 -8.20 6.09
CA PHE A 51 20.30 -8.68 6.52
C PHE A 51 21.34 -7.55 6.67
N ILE A 52 20.90 -6.32 6.95
CA ILE A 52 21.79 -5.17 7.19
C ILE A 52 22.54 -5.34 8.53
N GLY A 53 23.81 -4.92 8.56
CA GLY A 53 24.55 -4.65 9.81
C GLY A 53 25.07 -5.91 10.49
N LYS A 54 24.90 -6.03 11.81
CA LYS A 54 25.47 -7.13 12.62
C LYS A 54 24.91 -8.52 12.28
N LEU A 55 23.79 -8.58 11.55
CA LEU A 55 23.24 -9.83 11.02
C LEU A 55 24.11 -10.45 9.90
N ASP A 56 25.05 -9.69 9.34
CA ASP A 56 26.04 -10.18 8.37
C ASP A 56 26.94 -11.28 8.96
N HIS A 57 27.13 -11.29 10.28
CA HIS A 57 27.84 -12.35 10.99
C HIS A 57 27.00 -13.61 11.22
N TYR A 58 25.67 -13.54 11.01
CA TYR A 58 24.71 -14.64 11.19
C TYR A 58 24.15 -15.13 9.85
N GLN A 59 24.92 -14.99 8.76
CA GLN A 59 24.63 -15.57 7.45
C GLN A 59 24.68 -17.11 7.49
N ASN A 60 23.65 -17.71 8.08
CA ASN A 60 23.47 -19.16 8.13
C ASN A 60 22.20 -19.53 7.38
N GLU A 61 22.16 -20.74 6.80
CA GLU A 61 20.97 -21.30 6.15
C GLU A 61 19.73 -21.22 7.07
N GLU A 62 19.91 -21.45 8.37
CA GLU A 62 18.82 -21.35 9.36
C GLU A 62 18.27 -19.93 9.54
N ALA A 63 19.12 -18.90 9.46
CA ALA A 63 18.70 -17.51 9.59
C ALA A 63 17.84 -17.08 8.40
N ILE A 64 18.16 -17.58 7.20
CA ILE A 64 17.39 -17.33 5.97
C ILE A 64 16.03 -18.01 6.02
N PHE A 65 15.98 -19.26 6.52
CA PHE A 65 14.71 -19.94 6.74
C PHE A 65 13.86 -19.18 7.76
N GLY A 66 14.47 -18.67 8.83
CA GLY A 66 13.81 -17.83 9.82
C GLY A 66 13.27 -16.52 9.24
N ALA A 67 14.09 -15.80 8.47
CA ALA A 67 13.71 -14.56 7.81
C ALA A 67 12.56 -14.76 6.81
N PHE A 68 12.61 -15.82 5.99
CA PHE A 68 11.49 -16.17 5.11
C PHE A 68 10.23 -16.51 5.91
N SER A 69 10.33 -17.28 6.99
CA SER A 69 9.18 -17.59 7.86
C SER A 69 8.53 -16.32 8.39
N LEU A 70 9.34 -15.36 8.84
CA LEU A 70 8.87 -14.05 9.26
C LEU A 70 8.18 -13.29 8.13
N VAL A 71 8.76 -13.21 6.93
CA VAL A 71 8.13 -12.56 5.77
C VAL A 71 6.79 -13.23 5.42
N PHE A 72 6.76 -14.56 5.35
CA PHE A 72 5.56 -15.34 5.05
C PHE A 72 4.42 -15.04 6.04
N TRP A 73 4.69 -15.11 7.34
CA TRP A 73 3.67 -14.85 8.35
C TRP A 73 3.28 -13.37 8.43
N THR A 74 4.21 -12.45 8.16
CA THR A 74 3.91 -11.00 8.08
C THR A 74 2.94 -10.72 6.92
N ILE A 75 3.18 -11.25 5.72
CA ILE A 75 2.27 -11.11 4.56
C ILE A 75 0.93 -11.81 4.78
N THR A 76 0.93 -12.93 5.51
CA THR A 76 -0.30 -13.68 5.83
C THR A 76 -1.16 -12.96 6.86
N PHE A 77 -0.57 -12.44 7.93
CA PHE A 77 -1.35 -11.80 8.98
C PHE A 77 -1.77 -10.38 8.64
N ILE A 78 -0.90 -9.60 8.01
CA ILE A 78 -1.22 -8.20 7.74
C ILE A 78 -2.04 -8.05 6.44
N PRO A 79 -1.49 -8.20 5.22
CA PRO A 79 -2.25 -8.05 3.98
C PRO A 79 -3.46 -8.97 3.91
N LEU A 80 -3.24 -10.27 4.09
CA LEU A 80 -4.28 -11.24 3.79
C LEU A 80 -5.36 -11.23 4.89
N LEU A 81 -4.97 -11.44 6.15
CA LEU A 81 -5.95 -11.56 7.24
C LEU A 81 -6.49 -10.20 7.69
N LYS A 82 -5.63 -9.27 8.10
CA LYS A 82 -6.07 -7.96 8.60
C LYS A 82 -6.66 -7.10 7.50
N TYR A 83 -6.00 -6.93 6.35
CA TYR A 83 -6.49 -5.98 5.36
C TYR A 83 -7.57 -6.59 4.45
N VAL A 84 -7.30 -7.72 3.79
CA VAL A 84 -8.19 -8.27 2.77
C VAL A 84 -9.49 -8.85 3.37
N PHE A 85 -9.40 -9.64 4.45
CA PHE A 85 -10.60 -10.24 5.05
C PHE A 85 -11.33 -9.28 5.99
N ILE A 86 -10.58 -8.55 6.82
CA ILE A 86 -11.17 -7.74 7.88
C ILE A 86 -11.39 -6.29 7.41
N LEU A 87 -10.34 -5.57 7.02
CA LEU A 87 -10.39 -4.12 6.78
C LEU A 87 -11.15 -3.73 5.50
N LEU A 88 -11.06 -4.50 4.43
CA LEU A 88 -11.86 -4.28 3.21
C LEU A 88 -13.37 -4.42 3.45
N SER A 89 -13.80 -4.98 4.59
CA SER A 89 -15.23 -5.02 4.99
C SER A 89 -15.68 -3.75 5.73
N ALA A 90 -14.75 -2.84 6.03
CA ALA A 90 -14.96 -1.62 6.80
C ALA A 90 -14.86 -0.39 5.86
N ASP A 91 -15.69 -0.36 4.82
CA ASP A 91 -15.78 0.75 3.87
C ASP A 91 -16.76 1.85 4.33
N ASP A 92 -16.44 3.12 4.04
CA ASP A 92 -17.36 4.26 4.25
C ASP A 92 -17.96 4.71 2.92
N ASN A 93 -19.17 4.25 2.59
CA ASN A 93 -19.84 4.55 1.31
C ASN A 93 -18.99 4.25 0.07
N GLY A 94 -18.13 3.23 0.14
CA GLY A 94 -17.22 2.85 -0.94
C GLY A 94 -15.87 3.54 -0.92
N GLU A 95 -15.56 4.41 0.03
CA GLU A 95 -14.21 4.99 0.23
C GLU A 95 -13.46 4.26 1.36
N GLY A 96 -12.14 4.08 1.18
CA GLY A 96 -11.25 3.43 2.16
C GLY A 96 -10.07 4.33 2.56
N GLY A 97 -9.21 3.86 3.46
CA GLY A 97 -8.06 4.62 3.95
C GLY A 97 -8.27 5.30 5.31
N THR A 98 -7.18 5.81 5.88
CA THR A 98 -7.15 6.52 7.18
C THR A 98 -8.15 7.66 7.28
N PHE A 99 -8.30 8.43 6.21
CA PHE A 99 -9.24 9.54 6.14
C PHE A 99 -10.69 9.10 6.00
N ALA A 100 -10.96 7.98 5.32
CA ALA A 100 -12.31 7.41 5.30
C ALA A 100 -12.69 6.91 6.71
N LEU A 101 -11.78 6.25 7.43
CA LEU A 101 -11.99 5.89 8.84
C LEU A 101 -12.21 7.14 9.71
N TYR A 102 -11.41 8.18 9.53
CA TYR A 102 -11.57 9.43 10.26
C TYR A 102 -12.91 10.10 9.96
N SER A 103 -13.32 10.18 8.69
CA SER A 103 -14.61 10.72 8.26
C SER A 103 -15.77 9.91 8.84
N LEU A 104 -15.68 8.58 8.81
CA LEU A 104 -16.71 7.68 9.35
C LEU A 104 -16.83 7.85 10.87
N ILE A 105 -15.70 7.94 11.59
CA ILE A 105 -15.68 8.30 13.03
C ILE A 105 -16.30 9.69 13.23
N CYS A 106 -15.96 10.66 12.39
CA CYS A 106 -16.45 12.04 12.48
C CYS A 106 -17.97 12.14 12.31
N ARG A 107 -18.51 11.47 11.28
CA ARG A 107 -19.93 11.43 10.91
C ARG A 107 -20.77 10.69 11.95
N HIS A 108 -20.28 9.56 12.44
CA HIS A 108 -20.99 8.78 13.46
C HIS A 108 -20.97 9.46 14.84
N ALA A 109 -19.90 10.17 15.16
CA ALA A 109 -19.76 10.89 16.42
C ALA A 109 -20.16 12.38 16.36
N LYS A 110 -20.72 12.88 15.25
CA LYS A 110 -21.15 14.29 15.06
C LYS A 110 -20.10 15.30 15.56
N PHE A 111 -18.86 15.14 15.14
CA PHE A 111 -17.79 16.06 15.52
C PHE A 111 -17.93 17.40 14.76
N ASN A 112 -18.49 18.44 15.39
CA ASN A 112 -18.43 19.82 14.89
C ASN A 112 -17.13 20.50 15.35
N LEU A 113 -16.02 20.30 14.64
CA LEU A 113 -14.74 20.96 14.98
C LEU A 113 -14.31 22.03 13.97
N LEU A 114 -14.72 21.92 12.70
CA LEU A 114 -14.27 22.83 11.64
C LEU A 114 -15.45 23.61 11.06
N PRO A 115 -15.35 24.95 10.89
CA PRO A 115 -16.46 25.80 10.46
C PRO A 115 -17.02 25.48 9.07
N ASN A 116 -16.33 24.65 8.27
CA ASN A 116 -16.64 24.40 6.87
C ASN A 116 -17.15 22.97 6.57
N GLN A 117 -17.61 22.24 7.58
CA GLN A 117 -18.15 20.88 7.40
C GLN A 117 -19.42 20.83 6.53
N GLN A 118 -20.18 21.91 6.45
CA GLN A 118 -21.38 21.97 5.60
C GLN A 118 -21.08 21.76 4.12
N ALA A 119 -20.03 22.38 3.57
CA ALA A 119 -19.66 22.17 2.17
C ALA A 119 -19.09 20.76 1.89
N VAL A 120 -18.37 20.19 2.86
CA VAL A 120 -17.78 18.83 2.74
C VAL A 120 -18.87 17.77 2.79
N ASP A 121 -19.78 17.86 3.76
CA ASP A 121 -20.92 16.96 3.86
C ASP A 121 -21.90 17.17 2.69
N GLU A 122 -22.04 18.38 2.15
CA GLU A 122 -22.93 18.70 1.01
C GLU A 122 -22.35 18.26 -0.34
N GLU A 123 -21.03 18.34 -0.57
CA GLU A 123 -20.37 17.74 -1.75
C GLU A 123 -20.35 16.20 -1.69
N LEU A 124 -20.20 15.59 -0.50
CA LEU A 124 -20.25 14.13 -0.31
C LEU A 124 -21.68 13.57 -0.31
N SER A 125 -22.68 14.35 0.14
CA SER A 125 -24.10 13.93 0.18
C SER A 125 -24.92 14.29 -1.06
N ALA A 126 -24.40 15.13 -1.96
CA ALA A 126 -25.04 15.46 -3.23
C ALA A 126 -25.27 14.24 -4.16
N TYR A 127 -24.66 13.08 -3.86
CA TYR A 127 -24.93 11.80 -4.53
C TYR A 127 -26.06 11.01 -3.81
N LYS A 128 -27.30 11.46 -4.02
CA LYS A 128 -28.62 10.78 -3.80
C LYS A 128 -28.69 9.57 -2.83
N TYR A 129 -29.40 9.73 -1.70
CA TYR A 129 -30.74 9.15 -1.46
C TYR A 129 -31.38 9.73 -0.17
N GLY A 130 -32.47 10.51 -0.31
CA GLY A 130 -33.62 10.63 0.61
C GLY A 130 -33.40 10.99 2.10
N PRO A 131 -34.47 11.40 2.81
CA PRO A 131 -34.36 11.79 4.22
C PRO A 131 -34.05 10.55 5.07
N SER A 132 -32.81 10.47 5.59
CA SER A 132 -32.41 9.47 6.57
C SER A 132 -33.22 9.67 7.85
N ALA A 133 -34.20 8.80 8.05
CA ALA A 133 -34.96 8.67 9.28
C ALA A 133 -34.03 8.58 10.51
N ASN A 134 -34.42 9.32 11.54
CA ASN A 134 -33.83 9.32 12.87
C ASN A 134 -33.63 7.91 13.43
N VAL A 135 -32.39 7.42 13.50
CA VAL A 135 -32.00 6.33 14.41
C VAL A 135 -30.67 6.68 15.07
N ALA A 136 -30.71 7.66 15.96
CA ALA A 136 -29.60 8.06 16.82
C ALA A 136 -29.63 7.24 18.12
N ALA A 137 -29.15 5.99 18.09
CA ALA A 137 -28.70 5.32 19.30
C ALA A 137 -27.30 5.84 19.65
N SER A 138 -27.23 6.79 20.59
CA SER A 138 -25.99 7.42 21.03
C SER A 138 -25.11 6.42 21.78
N SER A 139 -23.94 6.07 21.23
CA SER A 139 -22.96 5.24 21.95
C SER A 139 -22.39 5.98 23.17
N PRO A 140 -22.04 5.29 24.27
CA PRO A 140 -21.45 5.91 25.46
C PRO A 140 -20.10 6.58 25.16
N LEU A 141 -19.35 6.04 24.19
CA LEU A 141 -18.10 6.61 23.70
C LEU A 141 -18.31 7.98 23.04
N LYS A 142 -19.39 8.15 22.28
CA LYS A 142 -19.78 9.41 21.64
C LYS A 142 -20.04 10.50 22.67
N ARG A 143 -20.80 10.20 23.73
CA ARG A 143 -21.06 11.16 24.83
C ARG A 143 -19.80 11.54 25.61
N PHE A 144 -18.85 10.60 25.75
CA PHE A 144 -17.57 10.87 26.43
C PHE A 144 -16.63 11.75 25.56
N LEU A 145 -16.56 11.48 24.26
CA LEU A 145 -15.76 12.28 23.31
C LEU A 145 -16.33 13.67 23.05
N GLU A 146 -17.66 13.81 22.97
CA GLU A 146 -18.35 15.11 22.84
C GLU A 146 -18.07 16.03 24.05
N LYS A 147 -17.86 15.46 25.24
CA LYS A 147 -17.62 16.22 26.48
C LYS A 147 -16.20 16.80 26.59
N HIS A 148 -15.21 16.27 25.84
CA HIS A 148 -13.80 16.62 26.02
C HIS A 148 -13.15 17.25 24.77
N LYS A 149 -13.14 18.59 24.71
CA LYS A 149 -12.49 19.40 23.65
C LYS A 149 -10.99 19.06 23.42
N ARG A 150 -10.28 18.66 24.48
CA ARG A 150 -8.86 18.23 24.42
C ARG A 150 -8.68 16.92 23.64
N LEU A 151 -9.57 15.94 23.84
CA LEU A 151 -9.52 14.65 23.18
C LEU A 151 -9.78 14.78 21.67
N ARG A 152 -10.68 15.70 21.30
CA ARG A 152 -10.96 16.06 19.91
C ARG A 152 -9.77 16.71 19.20
N THR A 153 -9.04 17.57 19.91
CA THR A 153 -7.81 18.20 19.39
C THR A 153 -6.70 17.16 19.25
N ALA A 154 -6.55 16.26 20.24
CA ALA A 154 -5.61 15.15 20.17
C ALA A 154 -5.92 14.22 18.97
N LEU A 155 -7.19 13.91 18.72
CA LEU A 155 -7.61 13.10 17.57
C LEU A 155 -7.19 13.74 16.23
N LEU A 156 -7.38 15.05 16.09
CA LEU A 156 -6.96 15.79 14.89
C LEU A 156 -5.44 15.78 14.71
N PHE A 157 -4.66 15.91 15.80
CA PHE A 157 -3.20 15.75 15.74
C PHE A 157 -2.78 14.36 15.29
N VAL A 158 -3.44 13.30 15.78
CA VAL A 158 -3.14 11.92 15.38
C VAL A 158 -3.42 11.71 13.89
N VAL A 159 -4.51 12.26 13.36
CA VAL A 159 -4.85 12.17 11.92
C VAL A 159 -3.86 12.94 11.06
N LEU A 160 -3.50 14.16 11.47
CA LEU A 160 -2.46 14.95 10.79
C LEU A 160 -1.10 14.25 10.80
N PHE A 161 -0.77 13.59 11.90
CA PHE A 161 0.45 12.80 12.00
C PHE A 161 0.43 11.63 11.00
N GLY A 162 -0.67 10.87 10.95
CA GLY A 162 -0.86 9.82 9.95
C GLY A 162 -0.77 10.35 8.51
N ALA A 163 -1.40 11.49 8.22
CA ALA A 163 -1.32 12.14 6.91
C ALA A 163 0.12 12.52 6.53
N SER A 164 0.88 13.06 7.48
CA SER A 164 2.28 13.43 7.25
C SER A 164 3.16 12.22 6.95
N MET A 165 2.86 11.07 7.57
CA MET A 165 3.57 9.83 7.32
C MET A 165 3.27 9.29 5.92
N VAL A 166 2.02 9.35 5.44
CA VAL A 166 1.71 8.92 4.05
C VAL A 166 2.34 9.87 3.03
N ILE A 167 2.44 11.17 3.32
CA ILE A 167 3.22 12.09 2.47
C ILE A 167 4.69 11.68 2.46
N GLY A 168 5.25 11.25 3.60
CA GLY A 168 6.61 10.72 3.68
C GLY A 168 6.81 9.43 2.88
N ASP A 169 5.84 8.52 2.88
CA ASP A 169 5.80 7.33 2.00
C ASP A 169 5.88 7.76 0.52
N GLY A 170 5.13 8.79 0.12
CA GLY A 170 5.18 9.39 -1.22
C GLY A 170 6.55 9.96 -1.62
N VAL A 171 7.42 10.27 -0.66
CA VAL A 171 8.80 10.70 -0.91
C VAL A 171 9.76 9.51 -0.96
N LEU A 172 9.64 8.57 -0.02
CA LEU A 172 10.57 7.44 0.15
C LEU A 172 10.37 6.34 -0.90
N THR A 173 9.13 6.03 -1.27
CA THR A 173 8.81 4.94 -2.20
C THR A 173 9.44 5.12 -3.58
N PRO A 174 9.36 6.30 -4.23
CA PRO A 174 10.07 6.52 -5.48
C PRO A 174 11.59 6.43 -5.33
N ALA A 175 12.14 6.93 -4.22
CA ALA A 175 13.58 6.88 -3.97
C ALA A 175 14.09 5.43 -3.84
N ILE A 176 13.43 4.59 -3.03
CA ILE A 176 13.86 3.22 -2.79
C ILE A 176 13.57 2.29 -3.96
N SER A 177 12.39 2.38 -4.57
CA SER A 177 11.98 1.49 -5.67
C SER A 177 12.84 1.71 -6.92
N VAL A 178 13.04 2.96 -7.33
CA VAL A 178 13.88 3.27 -8.50
C VAL A 178 15.34 2.93 -8.22
N LEU A 179 15.90 3.33 -7.07
CA LEU A 179 17.30 3.06 -6.76
C LEU A 179 17.57 1.54 -6.59
N SER A 180 16.63 0.79 -6.02
CA SER A 180 16.75 -0.68 -5.91
C SER A 180 16.64 -1.37 -7.26
N SER A 181 15.77 -0.90 -8.16
CA SER A 181 15.70 -1.44 -9.53
C SER A 181 17.00 -1.21 -10.31
N VAL A 182 17.57 0.01 -10.25
CA VAL A 182 18.80 0.34 -10.98
C VAL A 182 20.05 -0.28 -10.35
N SER A 183 20.00 -0.63 -9.05
CA SER A 183 21.10 -1.29 -8.35
C SER A 183 21.52 -2.63 -8.95
N GLY A 184 20.67 -3.27 -9.77
CA GLY A 184 21.01 -4.49 -10.51
C GLY A 184 22.20 -4.34 -11.46
N LEU A 185 22.44 -3.14 -12.01
CA LEU A 185 23.56 -2.89 -12.93
C LEU A 185 24.94 -3.02 -12.28
N LYS A 186 25.00 -2.84 -10.96
CA LYS A 186 26.26 -2.88 -10.20
C LYS A 186 26.98 -4.23 -10.31
N ASP A 187 26.24 -5.32 -10.54
CA ASP A 187 26.79 -6.67 -10.60
C ASP A 187 27.20 -7.13 -12.00
N THR A 188 26.54 -6.63 -13.04
CA THR A 188 26.75 -7.06 -14.43
C THR A 188 27.92 -6.33 -15.08
N GLU A 189 28.07 -5.04 -14.78
CA GLU A 189 29.05 -4.15 -15.38
C GLU A 189 30.01 -3.67 -14.29
N SER A 190 31.13 -4.36 -14.10
CA SER A 190 32.19 -3.98 -13.16
C SER A 190 32.83 -2.61 -13.47
N ARG A 191 32.45 -1.98 -14.59
CA ARG A 191 32.91 -0.69 -15.08
C ARG A 191 32.06 0.50 -14.63
N LEU A 192 30.82 0.29 -14.19
CA LEU A 192 29.95 1.39 -13.78
C LEU A 192 30.29 1.87 -12.37
N THR A 193 30.59 3.16 -12.26
CA THR A 193 30.87 3.81 -10.98
C THR A 193 29.56 3.98 -10.20
N LYS A 194 29.60 3.89 -8.86
CA LYS A 194 28.42 4.13 -8.00
C LYS A 194 27.68 5.43 -8.35
N GLY A 195 28.42 6.48 -8.76
CA GLY A 195 27.86 7.76 -9.17
C GLY A 195 27.06 7.72 -10.47
N GLU A 196 27.42 6.85 -11.42
CA GLU A 196 26.69 6.71 -12.70
C GLU A 196 25.35 6.01 -12.49
N ILE A 197 25.31 4.99 -11.63
CA ILE A 197 24.08 4.31 -11.20
C ILE A 197 23.13 5.31 -10.51
N LEU A 198 23.68 6.15 -9.63
CA LEU A 198 22.92 7.18 -8.95
C LEU A 198 22.36 8.22 -9.93
N LEU A 199 23.16 8.64 -10.91
CA LEU A 199 22.74 9.58 -11.95
C LEU A 199 21.61 8.99 -12.81
N LEU A 200 21.72 7.72 -13.19
CA LEU A 200 20.67 7.01 -13.93
C LEU A 200 19.36 6.96 -13.12
N ALA A 201 19.42 6.65 -11.83
CA ALA A 201 18.25 6.67 -10.95
C ALA A 201 17.63 8.09 -10.88
N CYS A 202 18.44 9.14 -10.76
CA CYS A 202 17.96 10.53 -10.79
C CYS A 202 17.28 10.89 -12.12
N VAL A 203 17.82 10.46 -13.27
CA VAL A 203 17.21 10.69 -14.59
C VAL A 203 15.84 10.01 -14.67
N ILE A 204 15.74 8.77 -14.19
CA ILE A 204 14.46 8.04 -14.16
C ILE A 204 13.46 8.75 -13.23
N LEU A 205 13.89 9.24 -12.07
CA LEU A 205 13.04 9.99 -11.14
C LEU A 205 12.55 11.32 -11.75
N VAL A 206 13.42 12.09 -12.40
CA VAL A 206 13.01 13.32 -13.08
C VAL A 206 12.01 13.00 -14.20
N GLY A 207 12.28 11.95 -14.99
CA GLY A 207 11.35 11.49 -16.03
C GLY A 207 9.98 11.07 -15.45
N LEU A 208 9.99 10.34 -14.33
CA LEU A 208 8.80 9.91 -13.60
C LEU A 208 7.95 11.12 -13.19
N PHE A 209 8.55 12.10 -12.50
CA PHE A 209 7.85 13.28 -11.98
C PHE A 209 7.43 14.26 -13.10
N ALA A 210 8.19 14.34 -14.19
CA ALA A 210 7.80 15.09 -15.37
C ALA A 210 6.58 14.46 -16.06
N LEU A 211 6.52 13.13 -16.15
CA LEU A 211 5.43 12.42 -16.83
C LEU A 211 4.08 12.50 -16.10
N GLN A 212 4.08 12.92 -14.82
CA GLN A 212 2.87 13.06 -13.99
C GLN A 212 1.81 13.98 -14.60
N HIS A 213 2.22 14.99 -15.38
CA HIS A 213 1.29 15.96 -15.97
C HIS A 213 0.41 15.37 -17.08
N PHE A 214 0.79 14.22 -17.67
CA PHE A 214 0.04 13.58 -18.77
C PHE A 214 -1.23 12.84 -18.30
N GLY A 215 -1.47 12.80 -16.99
CA GLY A 215 -2.72 12.37 -16.38
C GLY A 215 -2.82 10.86 -16.15
N THR A 216 -3.35 10.49 -14.98
CA THR A 216 -3.46 9.12 -14.46
C THR A 216 -4.34 8.18 -15.28
N ARG A 217 -5.27 8.69 -16.10
CA ARG A 217 -6.26 7.88 -16.85
C ARG A 217 -5.67 6.99 -17.94
N ARG A 218 -4.78 7.52 -18.78
CA ARG A 218 -4.09 6.71 -19.82
C ARG A 218 -3.03 5.81 -19.19
N VAL A 219 -2.44 6.32 -18.12
CA VAL A 219 -1.31 5.74 -17.41
C VAL A 219 -1.71 4.46 -16.67
N ALA A 220 -2.83 4.45 -15.93
CA ALA A 220 -3.33 3.26 -15.22
C ALA A 220 -3.63 2.05 -16.14
N PHE A 221 -4.15 2.29 -17.35
CA PHE A 221 -4.41 1.21 -18.32
C PHE A 221 -3.12 0.61 -18.91
N MET A 222 -2.10 1.43 -19.13
CA MET A 222 -0.79 0.98 -19.60
C MET A 222 0.03 0.28 -18.50
N PHE A 223 -0.26 0.58 -17.24
CA PHE A 223 0.48 0.05 -16.08
C PHE A 223 0.03 -1.34 -15.63
N ALA A 224 -1.26 -1.67 -15.80
CA ALA A 224 -1.75 -3.02 -15.49
C ALA A 224 -0.99 -4.14 -16.22
N PRO A 225 -0.74 -4.08 -17.56
CA PRO A 225 0.11 -5.06 -18.25
C PRO A 225 1.51 -5.18 -17.65
N ILE A 226 2.14 -4.06 -17.30
CA ILE A 226 3.51 -4.03 -16.75
C ILE A 226 3.56 -4.80 -15.43
N VAL A 227 2.63 -4.54 -14.52
CA VAL A 227 2.58 -5.22 -13.22
C VAL A 227 2.24 -6.70 -13.37
N ILE A 228 1.34 -7.07 -14.29
CA ILE A 228 1.03 -8.48 -14.55
C ILE A 228 2.25 -9.23 -15.10
N ILE A 229 2.95 -8.65 -16.07
CA ILE A 229 4.19 -9.24 -16.61
C ILE A 229 5.27 -9.34 -15.52
N TRP A 230 5.38 -8.33 -14.66
CA TRP A 230 6.26 -8.34 -13.50
C TRP A 230 5.93 -9.48 -12.53
N LEU A 231 4.66 -9.61 -12.14
CA LEU A 231 4.18 -10.65 -11.22
C LEU A 231 4.42 -12.07 -11.79
N LEU A 232 4.19 -12.27 -13.09
CA LEU A 232 4.50 -13.52 -13.76
C LEU A 232 6.00 -13.79 -13.77
N SER A 233 6.82 -12.76 -14.03
CA SER A 233 8.28 -12.88 -14.05
C SER A 233 8.82 -13.31 -12.68
N ILE A 234 8.41 -12.64 -11.60
CA ILE A 234 8.85 -13.01 -10.24
C ILE A 234 8.30 -14.39 -9.84
N PHE A 235 7.07 -14.75 -10.22
CA PHE A 235 6.54 -16.07 -9.90
C PHE A 235 7.35 -17.19 -10.58
N SER A 236 7.67 -17.03 -11.87
CA SER A 236 8.48 -18.00 -12.61
C SER A 236 9.91 -18.12 -12.05
N ILE A 237 10.57 -17.00 -11.73
CA ILE A 237 11.93 -16.99 -11.15
C ILE A 237 11.92 -17.59 -9.74
N GLY A 238 10.93 -17.23 -8.92
CA GLY A 238 10.74 -17.80 -7.59
C GLY A 238 10.59 -19.32 -7.64
N LEU A 239 9.72 -19.82 -8.53
CA LEU A 239 9.50 -21.25 -8.72
C LEU A 239 10.76 -21.98 -9.21
N TYR A 240 11.48 -21.41 -10.18
CA TYR A 240 12.76 -21.92 -10.64
C TYR A 240 13.75 -22.05 -9.48
N ASN A 241 13.87 -21.03 -8.63
CA ASN A 241 14.80 -21.03 -7.53
C ASN A 241 14.47 -22.05 -6.43
N ILE A 242 13.19 -22.27 -6.16
CA ILE A 242 12.74 -23.30 -5.20
C ILE A 242 13.16 -24.69 -5.67
N ILE A 243 12.91 -25.00 -6.94
CA ILE A 243 13.15 -26.33 -7.51
C ILE A 243 14.65 -26.59 -7.65
N TRP A 244 15.42 -25.60 -8.12
CA TRP A 244 16.81 -25.80 -8.49
C TRP A 244 17.79 -25.66 -7.31
N TRP A 245 17.57 -24.70 -6.41
CA TRP A 245 18.54 -24.42 -5.34
C TRP A 245 18.26 -25.17 -4.03
N ASN A 246 17.04 -25.08 -3.50
CA ASN A 246 16.74 -25.71 -2.21
C ASN A 246 15.24 -25.96 -1.99
N PRO A 247 14.72 -27.16 -2.33
CA PRO A 247 13.31 -27.50 -2.12
C PRO A 247 12.93 -27.63 -0.64
N LYS A 248 13.91 -27.75 0.27
CA LYS A 248 13.64 -27.84 1.71
C LYS A 248 13.09 -26.52 2.29
N ILE A 249 13.20 -25.41 1.56
CA ILE A 249 12.72 -24.10 1.99
C ILE A 249 11.21 -24.09 2.31
N ILE A 250 10.42 -24.99 1.71
CA ILE A 250 8.98 -25.11 1.97
C ILE A 250 8.70 -25.36 3.47
N ARG A 251 9.62 -26.03 4.19
CA ARG A 251 9.50 -26.25 5.64
C ARG A 251 9.53 -24.94 6.43
N ALA A 252 10.15 -23.90 5.90
CA ALA A 252 10.25 -22.59 6.55
C ALA A 252 8.91 -21.84 6.64
N MET A 253 7.84 -22.32 5.98
CA MET A 253 6.47 -21.84 6.23
C MET A 253 6.02 -22.10 7.68
N SER A 254 6.63 -23.06 8.38
CA SER A 254 6.32 -23.32 9.79
C SER A 254 6.80 -22.18 10.69
N PRO A 255 5.94 -21.66 11.60
CA PRO A 255 6.30 -20.58 12.53
C PRO A 255 7.39 -21.00 13.52
N PHE A 256 7.71 -22.29 13.62
CA PHE A 256 8.84 -22.80 14.40
C PHE A 256 10.17 -22.12 14.03
N TYR A 257 10.36 -21.80 12.74
CA TYR A 257 11.57 -21.13 12.27
C TYR A 257 11.69 -19.69 12.76
N ILE A 258 10.57 -19.02 13.08
CA ILE A 258 10.57 -17.68 13.69
C ILE A 258 11.15 -17.74 15.10
N ILE A 259 10.68 -18.68 15.92
CA ILE A 259 11.17 -18.86 17.29
C ILE A 259 12.67 -19.16 17.27
N LYS A 260 13.09 -20.04 16.34
CA LYS A 260 14.49 -20.39 16.16
C LYS A 260 15.35 -19.20 15.71
N PHE A 261 14.82 -18.34 14.84
CA PHE A 261 15.47 -17.11 14.40
C PHE A 261 15.79 -16.22 15.60
N PHE A 262 14.76 -15.78 16.35
CA PHE A 262 14.95 -14.88 17.49
C PHE A 262 15.83 -15.47 18.60
N HIS A 263 15.75 -16.78 18.83
CA HIS A 263 16.61 -17.43 19.81
C HIS A 263 18.11 -17.35 19.43
N ARG A 264 18.44 -17.32 18.13
CA ARG A 264 19.84 -17.25 17.68
C ARG A 264 20.34 -15.83 17.46
N THR A 265 19.55 -14.97 16.82
CA THR A 265 19.96 -13.60 16.47
C THR A 265 19.75 -12.61 17.62
N GLY A 266 18.95 -12.95 18.64
CA GLY A 266 18.73 -12.10 19.80
C GLY A 266 18.29 -10.69 19.41
N LYS A 267 18.99 -9.67 19.94
CA LYS A 267 18.70 -8.24 19.69
C LYS A 267 18.87 -7.84 18.22
N ASP A 268 19.83 -8.42 17.50
CA ASP A 268 20.07 -8.08 16.10
C ASP A 268 18.91 -8.54 15.21
N GLY A 269 18.27 -9.66 15.57
CA GLY A 269 17.05 -10.14 14.91
C GLY A 269 15.85 -9.18 15.07
N TRP A 270 15.76 -8.46 16.19
CA TRP A 270 14.72 -7.45 16.39
C TRP A 270 14.94 -6.21 15.52
N ILE A 271 16.20 -5.79 15.33
CA ILE A 271 16.54 -4.66 14.45
C ILE A 271 16.24 -5.02 12.98
N SER A 272 16.50 -6.27 12.59
CA SER A 272 16.22 -6.81 11.25
C SER A 272 14.74 -6.80 10.85
N LEU A 273 13.81 -6.74 11.82
CA LEU A 273 12.36 -6.68 11.55
C LEU A 273 11.96 -5.47 10.70
N GLY A 274 12.69 -4.34 10.79
CA GLY A 274 12.43 -3.17 9.93
C GLY A 274 12.50 -3.53 8.43
N GLY A 275 13.48 -4.34 8.03
CA GLY A 275 13.61 -4.83 6.66
C GLY A 275 12.55 -5.86 6.27
N ILE A 276 12.04 -6.64 7.21
CA ILE A 276 10.95 -7.60 6.97
C ILE A 276 9.62 -6.88 6.77
N LEU A 277 9.37 -5.80 7.52
CA LEU A 277 8.14 -5.00 7.43
C LEU A 277 7.98 -4.33 6.06
N LEU A 278 9.09 -4.04 5.38
CA LEU A 278 9.10 -3.57 3.99
C LEU A 278 8.40 -4.53 3.02
N SER A 279 8.26 -5.82 3.36
CA SER A 279 7.54 -6.79 2.51
C SER A 279 6.05 -6.50 2.37
N VAL A 280 5.55 -5.57 3.18
CA VAL A 280 4.13 -5.25 3.30
C VAL A 280 3.85 -3.77 3.04
N ALA A 281 4.89 -2.99 2.74
CA ALA A 281 4.78 -1.67 2.12
C ALA A 281 3.79 -1.72 0.95
N GLY A 282 2.86 -0.76 0.87
CA GLY A 282 1.82 -0.73 -0.16
C GLY A 282 0.48 -1.41 0.20
N THR A 283 0.40 -2.10 1.35
CA THR A 283 -0.90 -2.65 1.82
C THR A 283 -1.89 -1.54 2.20
N GLU A 284 -1.40 -0.37 2.56
CA GLU A 284 -2.22 0.82 2.82
C GLU A 284 -2.83 1.40 1.55
N ALA A 285 -2.09 1.43 0.45
CA ALA A 285 -2.62 1.82 -0.86
C ALA A 285 -3.80 0.91 -1.26
N MET A 286 -3.70 -0.40 -0.99
CA MET A 286 -4.80 -1.34 -1.17
C MET A 286 -6.06 -1.00 -0.38
N PHE A 287 -5.92 -0.39 0.79
CA PHE A 287 -7.06 0.04 1.58
C PHE A 287 -7.57 1.42 1.18
N ALA A 288 -6.70 2.36 0.82
CA ALA A 288 -7.10 3.67 0.32
C ALA A 288 -7.88 3.59 -1.00
N ASP A 289 -7.50 2.66 -1.88
CA ASP A 289 -8.05 2.55 -3.24
C ASP A 289 -9.42 1.85 -3.35
N ILE A 290 -10.08 1.50 -2.22
CA ILE A 290 -11.49 1.05 -2.25
C ILE A 290 -12.40 2.09 -2.91
N GLY A 291 -12.05 3.39 -2.79
CA GLY A 291 -12.74 4.51 -3.47
C GLY A 291 -12.85 4.36 -4.98
N HIS A 292 -11.93 3.59 -5.59
CA HIS A 292 -11.87 3.38 -7.04
C HIS A 292 -12.24 1.96 -7.47
N PHE A 293 -12.07 0.97 -6.59
CA PHE A 293 -12.27 -0.44 -6.90
C PHE A 293 -13.14 -1.15 -5.86
N THR A 294 -13.98 -2.08 -6.31
CA THR A 294 -14.83 -2.84 -5.37
C THR A 294 -13.99 -3.75 -4.48
N ALA A 295 -14.36 -3.86 -3.20
CA ALA A 295 -13.68 -4.73 -2.24
C ALA A 295 -13.57 -6.20 -2.71
N LEU A 296 -14.57 -6.70 -3.45
CA LEU A 296 -14.55 -8.05 -4.01
C LEU A 296 -13.51 -8.21 -5.12
N SER A 297 -13.34 -7.22 -5.99
CA SER A 297 -12.28 -7.23 -7.02
C SER A 297 -10.88 -7.29 -6.39
N ILE A 298 -10.64 -6.46 -5.37
CA ILE A 298 -9.36 -6.43 -4.62
C ILE A 298 -9.13 -7.78 -3.92
N ARG A 299 -10.15 -8.36 -3.26
CA ARG A 299 -10.06 -9.67 -2.62
C ARG A 299 -9.64 -10.78 -3.58
N LEU A 300 -10.31 -10.87 -4.73
CA LEU A 300 -10.02 -11.91 -5.71
C LEU A 300 -8.62 -11.74 -6.31
N ALA A 301 -8.24 -10.52 -6.70
CA ALA A 301 -6.91 -10.25 -7.25
C ALA A 301 -5.81 -10.58 -6.23
N PHE A 302 -5.99 -10.19 -4.96
CA PHE A 302 -5.01 -10.43 -3.93
C PHE A 302 -4.82 -11.92 -3.63
N VAL A 303 -5.92 -12.62 -3.32
CA VAL A 303 -5.87 -14.02 -2.85
C VAL A 303 -5.36 -14.96 -3.94
N PHE A 304 -5.81 -14.77 -5.19
CA PHE A 304 -5.52 -15.71 -6.27
C PHE A 304 -4.26 -15.37 -7.07
N VAL A 305 -3.82 -14.11 -7.10
CA VAL A 305 -2.69 -13.69 -7.94
C VAL A 305 -1.56 -13.11 -7.09
N ILE A 306 -1.79 -12.02 -6.36
CA ILE A 306 -0.72 -11.29 -5.68
C ILE A 306 -0.06 -12.13 -4.58
N TYR A 307 -0.87 -12.67 -3.66
CA TYR A 307 -0.40 -13.45 -2.54
C TYR A 307 0.45 -14.66 -2.96
N PRO A 308 0.00 -15.56 -3.86
CA PRO A 308 0.83 -16.68 -4.29
C PRO A 308 2.10 -16.22 -5.04
N CYS A 309 2.03 -15.16 -5.85
CA CYS A 309 3.20 -14.63 -6.54
C CYS A 309 4.28 -14.14 -5.55
N LEU A 310 3.87 -13.35 -4.56
CA LEU A 310 4.80 -12.83 -3.54
C LEU A 310 5.38 -13.94 -2.68
N VAL A 311 4.55 -14.86 -2.18
CA VAL A 311 5.03 -15.98 -1.34
C VAL A 311 6.04 -16.83 -2.10
N VAL A 312 5.76 -17.20 -3.35
CA VAL A 312 6.68 -17.99 -4.19
C VAL A 312 7.96 -17.22 -4.49
N GLN A 313 7.89 -15.92 -4.77
CA GLN A 313 9.07 -15.10 -5.01
C GLN A 313 9.96 -15.02 -3.77
N TYR A 314 9.43 -14.68 -2.59
CA TYR A 314 10.22 -14.61 -1.36
C TYR A 314 10.80 -15.99 -0.99
N MET A 315 10.04 -17.06 -1.22
CA MET A 315 10.51 -18.42 -0.98
C MET A 315 11.66 -18.80 -1.93
N GLY A 316 11.57 -18.42 -3.20
CA GLY A 316 12.64 -18.63 -4.18
C GLY A 316 13.89 -17.82 -3.87
N GLN A 317 13.76 -16.56 -3.48
CA GLN A 317 14.90 -15.76 -3.02
C GLN A 317 15.57 -16.38 -1.79
N ALA A 318 14.80 -16.84 -0.81
CA ALA A 318 15.33 -17.53 0.35
C ALA A 318 16.03 -18.85 -0.02
N ALA A 319 15.48 -19.61 -0.98
CA ALA A 319 16.10 -20.83 -1.48
C ALA A 319 17.47 -20.55 -2.10
N TYR A 320 17.57 -19.52 -2.96
CA TYR A 320 18.83 -19.07 -3.55
C TYR A 320 19.85 -18.63 -2.49
N LEU A 321 19.43 -17.72 -1.60
CA LEU A 321 20.30 -17.17 -0.56
C LEU A 321 20.79 -18.25 0.42
N SER A 322 20.00 -19.30 0.66
CA SER A 322 20.38 -20.40 1.56
C SER A 322 21.65 -21.13 1.12
N LYS A 323 21.99 -21.06 -0.17
CA LYS A 323 23.22 -21.62 -0.74
C LYS A 323 24.25 -20.56 -1.10
N ASN A 324 23.82 -19.34 -1.40
CA ASN A 324 24.68 -18.23 -1.83
C ASN A 324 24.66 -17.05 -0.83
N LEU A 325 25.17 -17.31 0.38
CA LEU A 325 25.17 -16.36 1.51
C LEU A 325 25.91 -15.04 1.20
N GLN A 326 26.99 -15.09 0.40
CA GLN A 326 27.78 -13.91 0.05
C GLN A 326 27.05 -12.91 -0.88
N SER A 327 25.89 -13.29 -1.44
CA SER A 327 25.15 -12.48 -2.44
C SER A 327 24.01 -11.65 -1.85
N ILE A 328 23.94 -11.47 -0.52
CA ILE A 328 22.83 -10.77 0.14
C ILE A 328 22.67 -9.31 -0.33
N SER A 329 23.77 -8.62 -0.61
CA SER A 329 23.73 -7.20 -1.02
C SER A 329 22.91 -6.93 -2.28
N ASN A 330 22.83 -7.90 -3.20
CA ASN A 330 22.01 -7.84 -4.41
C ASN A 330 21.15 -9.10 -4.55
N SER A 331 20.48 -9.47 -3.45
CA SER A 331 19.69 -10.70 -3.31
C SER A 331 18.75 -10.98 -4.48
N PHE A 332 18.01 -9.97 -4.96
CA PHE A 332 17.03 -10.15 -6.05
C PHE A 332 17.72 -10.46 -7.38
N TYR A 333 18.64 -9.61 -7.83
CA TYR A 333 19.27 -9.73 -9.15
C TYR A 333 20.16 -10.96 -9.28
N ARG A 334 20.86 -11.33 -8.20
CA ARG A 334 21.68 -12.55 -8.16
C ARG A 334 20.85 -13.84 -8.21
N SER A 335 19.59 -13.77 -7.77
CA SER A 335 18.68 -14.92 -7.85
C SER A 335 18.14 -15.18 -9.26
N ILE A 336 18.42 -14.31 -10.23
CA ILE A 336 17.92 -14.41 -11.59
C ILE A 336 18.94 -15.16 -12.46
N PRO A 337 18.51 -16.14 -13.28
CA PRO A 337 19.40 -16.76 -14.27
C PRO A 337 19.91 -15.76 -15.31
N ASP A 338 21.20 -15.83 -15.67
CA ASP A 338 21.85 -14.90 -16.59
C ASP A 338 21.10 -14.65 -17.92
N PRO A 339 20.49 -15.67 -18.59
CA PRO A 339 19.81 -15.45 -19.87
C PRO A 339 18.58 -14.54 -19.79
N VAL A 340 17.91 -14.48 -18.63
CA VAL A 340 16.67 -13.71 -18.43
C VAL A 340 16.89 -12.42 -17.64
N PHE A 341 18.14 -12.11 -17.26
CA PHE A 341 18.50 -10.94 -16.48
C PHE A 341 18.02 -9.63 -17.13
N TRP A 342 18.37 -9.38 -18.40
CA TRP A 342 18.06 -8.12 -19.08
C TRP A 342 16.55 -7.87 -19.23
N PRO A 343 15.74 -8.84 -19.71
CA PRO A 343 14.29 -8.69 -19.73
C PRO A 343 13.71 -8.35 -18.35
N VAL A 344 14.11 -9.09 -17.30
CA VAL A 344 13.60 -8.90 -15.94
C VAL A 344 14.05 -7.56 -15.37
N PHE A 345 15.27 -7.12 -15.67
CA PHE A 345 15.78 -5.80 -15.26
C PHE A 345 14.93 -4.66 -15.82
N ILE A 346 14.59 -4.70 -17.12
CA ILE A 346 13.73 -3.69 -17.75
C ILE A 346 12.35 -3.69 -17.11
N ILE A 347 11.76 -4.88 -16.92
CA ILE A 347 10.44 -5.03 -16.30
C ILE A 347 10.46 -4.54 -14.85
N ALA A 348 11.51 -4.83 -14.07
CA ALA A 348 11.69 -4.37 -12.70
C ALA A 348 11.74 -2.83 -12.62
N THR A 349 12.46 -2.19 -13.55
CA THR A 349 12.55 -0.73 -13.62
C THR A 349 11.20 -0.12 -13.97
N LEU A 350 10.46 -0.71 -14.92
CA LEU A 350 9.11 -0.27 -15.25
C LEU A 350 8.14 -0.48 -14.09
N ALA A 351 8.22 -1.61 -13.38
CA ALA A 351 7.41 -1.89 -12.20
C ALA A 351 7.68 -0.89 -11.06
N ALA A 352 8.94 -0.51 -10.83
CA ALA A 352 9.32 0.53 -9.87
C ALA A 352 8.74 1.91 -10.22
N ILE A 353 8.73 2.27 -11.50
CA ILE A 353 8.08 3.50 -11.99
C ILE A 353 6.57 3.44 -11.69
N VAL A 354 5.91 2.31 -11.96
CA VAL A 354 4.48 2.12 -11.69
C VAL A 354 4.17 2.20 -10.19
N ALA A 355 4.96 1.52 -9.35
CA ALA A 355 4.85 1.58 -7.89
C ALA A 355 4.91 3.02 -7.37
N SER A 356 5.89 3.78 -7.85
CA SER A 356 6.07 5.18 -7.47
C SER A 356 4.86 6.05 -7.82
N GLN A 357 4.24 5.80 -8.97
CA GLN A 357 3.08 6.58 -9.46
C GLN A 357 1.84 6.42 -8.56
N ALA A 358 1.61 5.20 -8.06
CA ALA A 358 0.51 4.90 -7.16
C ALA A 358 0.59 5.75 -5.88
N VAL A 359 1.75 5.76 -5.24
CA VAL A 359 1.96 6.49 -3.97
C VAL A 359 1.98 8.01 -4.17
N ILE A 360 2.52 8.50 -5.28
CA ILE A 360 2.44 9.92 -5.64
C ILE A 360 0.98 10.36 -5.80
N THR A 361 0.16 9.54 -6.47
CA THR A 361 -1.28 9.82 -6.64
C THR A 361 -2.02 9.79 -5.31
N ALA A 362 -1.73 8.82 -4.44
CA ALA A 362 -2.29 8.75 -3.09
C ALA A 362 -1.94 10.01 -2.26
N THR A 363 -0.72 10.52 -2.42
CA THR A 363 -0.28 11.76 -1.77
C THR A 363 -1.10 12.97 -2.23
N PHE A 364 -1.41 13.08 -3.52
CA PHE A 364 -2.27 14.17 -4.03
C PHE A 364 -3.68 14.12 -3.43
N SER A 365 -4.25 12.92 -3.30
CA SER A 365 -5.57 12.72 -2.67
C SER A 365 -5.57 13.14 -1.21
N ILE A 366 -4.53 12.80 -0.44
CA ILE A 366 -4.39 13.17 0.97
C ILE A 366 -4.21 14.68 1.12
N VAL A 367 -3.37 15.32 0.30
CA VAL A 367 -3.20 16.79 0.36
C VAL A 367 -4.52 17.50 0.06
N LYS A 368 -5.33 17.00 -0.89
CA LYS A 368 -6.67 17.53 -1.15
C LYS A 368 -7.58 17.39 0.08
N GLN A 369 -7.56 16.25 0.76
CA GLN A 369 -8.34 16.03 1.98
C GLN A 369 -7.88 16.97 3.11
N CYS A 370 -6.57 17.14 3.31
CA CYS A 370 -6.02 18.11 4.26
C CYS A 370 -6.42 19.56 3.93
N HIS A 371 -6.46 19.92 2.64
CA HIS A 371 -6.93 21.23 2.19
C HIS A 371 -8.43 21.44 2.49
N ALA A 372 -9.27 20.42 2.25
CA ALA A 372 -10.70 20.47 2.58
C ALA A 372 -10.94 20.65 4.10
N LEU A 373 -10.06 20.10 4.94
CA LEU A 373 -10.07 20.27 6.39
C LEU A 373 -9.48 21.62 6.86
N GLY A 374 -9.00 22.47 5.95
CA GLY A 374 -8.36 23.75 6.28
C GLY A 374 -6.99 23.60 6.97
N CYS A 375 -6.40 22.40 6.94
CA CYS A 375 -5.09 22.12 7.53
C CYS A 375 -3.92 22.31 6.56
N PHE A 376 -4.19 22.60 5.29
CA PHE A 376 -3.19 22.81 4.26
C PHE A 376 -3.40 24.16 3.55
N PRO A 377 -2.32 24.91 3.21
CA PRO A 377 -2.44 26.15 2.45
C PRO A 377 -3.14 25.93 1.09
N ARG A 378 -3.68 27.01 0.52
CA ARG A 378 -4.39 26.96 -0.78
C ARG A 378 -3.45 26.45 -1.87
N VAL A 379 -3.71 25.25 -2.36
CA VAL A 379 -2.97 24.61 -3.45
C VAL A 379 -3.82 24.53 -4.71
N LYS A 380 -3.18 24.68 -5.88
CA LYS A 380 -3.89 24.59 -7.17
C LYS A 380 -4.19 23.12 -7.51
N ILE A 381 -5.45 22.72 -7.36
CA ILE A 381 -5.92 21.37 -7.71
C ILE A 381 -6.37 21.34 -9.18
N VAL A 382 -5.73 20.50 -10.00
CA VAL A 382 -6.14 20.27 -11.39
C VAL A 382 -6.80 18.88 -11.47
N HIS A 383 -8.09 18.85 -11.79
CA HIS A 383 -8.79 17.59 -12.05
C HIS A 383 -8.42 17.07 -13.44
N THR A 384 -7.81 15.90 -13.51
CA THR A 384 -7.31 15.30 -14.77
C THR A 384 -8.40 14.59 -15.57
N SER A 385 -9.59 14.35 -15.00
CA SER A 385 -10.73 13.76 -15.69
C SER A 385 -12.05 14.47 -15.36
N LYS A 386 -12.90 14.64 -16.36
CA LYS A 386 -14.26 15.19 -16.22
C LYS A 386 -15.31 14.16 -15.76
N HIS A 387 -14.98 12.86 -15.81
CA HIS A 387 -15.93 11.76 -15.62
C HIS A 387 -15.64 10.84 -14.42
N ILE A 388 -14.44 10.90 -13.83
CA ILE A 388 -14.07 10.08 -12.67
C ILE A 388 -13.54 11.03 -11.60
N TYR A 389 -14.33 11.23 -10.54
CA TYR A 389 -13.92 11.95 -9.33
C TYR A 389 -12.86 11.09 -8.61
N GLY A 390 -11.65 11.61 -8.44
CA GLY A 390 -10.51 10.88 -7.84
C GLY A 390 -9.17 11.07 -8.56
N GLN A 391 -9.21 11.44 -9.85
CA GLN A 391 -8.00 11.71 -10.62
C GLN A 391 -7.58 13.17 -10.44
N ILE A 392 -6.59 13.37 -9.56
CA ILE A 392 -6.15 14.68 -9.10
C ILE A 392 -4.66 14.84 -9.39
N TYR A 393 -4.30 15.95 -10.04
CA TYR A 393 -2.92 16.37 -10.21
C TYR A 393 -2.72 17.71 -9.49
N VAL A 394 -1.74 17.75 -8.58
CA VAL A 394 -1.37 18.97 -7.86
C VAL A 394 0.08 19.34 -8.24
N PRO A 395 0.29 20.28 -9.18
CA PRO A 395 1.61 20.58 -9.73
C PRO A 395 2.62 20.98 -8.64
N GLU A 396 2.20 21.81 -7.69
CA GLU A 396 3.05 22.32 -6.59
C GLU A 396 3.60 21.18 -5.74
N ILE A 397 2.73 20.24 -5.35
CA ILE A 397 3.11 19.06 -4.56
C ILE A 397 4.01 18.13 -5.38
N ASN A 398 3.73 17.97 -6.67
CA ASN A 398 4.56 17.15 -7.56
C ASN A 398 6.02 17.63 -7.59
N TRP A 399 6.24 18.95 -7.72
CA TRP A 399 7.59 19.52 -7.69
C TRP A 399 8.26 19.38 -6.32
N ILE A 400 7.52 19.58 -5.23
CA ILE A 400 8.03 19.39 -3.87
C ILE A 400 8.45 17.93 -3.65
N LEU A 401 7.59 16.97 -4.00
CA LEU A 401 7.88 15.54 -3.92
C LEU A 401 9.12 15.19 -4.74
N MET A 402 9.22 15.68 -5.99
CA MET A 402 10.39 15.43 -6.83
C MET A 402 11.69 15.91 -6.18
N VAL A 403 11.71 17.14 -5.66
CA VAL A 403 12.91 17.72 -5.02
C VAL A 403 13.27 16.93 -3.76
N LEU A 404 12.29 16.58 -2.92
CA LEU A 404 12.55 15.81 -1.69
C LEU A 404 13.03 14.39 -2.01
N THR A 405 12.41 13.70 -2.96
CA THR A 405 12.84 12.36 -3.40
C THR A 405 14.27 12.41 -3.94
N LEU A 406 14.60 13.37 -4.80
CA LEU A 406 15.96 13.53 -5.32
C LEU A 406 16.97 13.85 -4.20
N ALA A 407 16.60 14.70 -3.24
CA ALA A 407 17.45 15.03 -2.09
C ALA A 407 17.75 13.79 -1.24
N ILE A 408 16.77 12.92 -1.00
CA ILE A 408 16.97 11.66 -0.27
C ILE A 408 17.84 10.70 -1.08
N THR A 409 17.55 10.52 -2.37
CA THR A 409 18.34 9.63 -3.23
C THR A 409 19.81 10.07 -3.30
N LEU A 410 20.07 11.37 -3.49
CA LEU A 410 21.43 11.93 -3.56
C LEU A 410 22.15 11.99 -2.20
N GLY A 411 21.41 12.25 -1.12
CA GLY A 411 21.95 12.39 0.23
C GLY A 411 22.34 11.06 0.87
N PHE A 412 21.48 10.05 0.74
CA PHE A 412 21.74 8.74 1.35
C PHE A 412 22.59 7.83 0.48
N GLN A 413 22.41 7.86 -0.86
CA GLN A 413 23.13 7.05 -1.86
C GLN A 413 23.07 5.52 -1.68
N ASP A 414 22.58 5.04 -0.55
CA ASP A 414 22.50 3.65 -0.15
C ASP A 414 21.04 3.27 0.09
N THR A 415 20.57 2.25 -0.64
CA THR A 415 19.21 1.73 -0.51
C THR A 415 18.94 1.14 0.87
N THR A 416 19.97 0.76 1.62
CA THR A 416 19.83 0.15 2.95
C THR A 416 19.37 1.17 3.98
N LEU A 417 19.99 2.34 4.01
CA LEU A 417 19.60 3.44 4.91
C LEU A 417 18.20 3.95 4.59
N ILE A 418 17.91 4.11 3.29
CA ILE A 418 16.57 4.49 2.82
C ILE A 418 15.55 3.41 3.21
N GLY A 419 15.91 2.13 3.08
CA GLY A 419 15.07 0.99 3.49
C GLY A 419 14.75 0.96 4.97
N ASN A 420 15.72 1.28 5.83
CA ASN A 420 15.48 1.35 7.28
C ASN A 420 14.53 2.49 7.64
N ALA A 421 14.76 3.68 7.09
CA ALA A 421 13.86 4.83 7.28
C ALA A 421 12.46 4.53 6.75
N TYR A 422 12.38 3.81 5.62
CA TYR A 422 11.10 3.41 5.04
C TYR A 422 10.37 2.37 5.90
N GLY A 423 11.07 1.38 6.43
CA GLY A 423 10.50 0.38 7.34
C GLY A 423 9.98 1.00 8.64
N GLU A 424 10.68 1.99 9.19
CA GLU A 424 10.24 2.76 10.35
C GLU A 424 8.97 3.58 10.05
N LEU A 425 8.92 4.22 8.89
CA LEU A 425 7.77 4.98 8.43
C LEU A 425 6.53 4.07 8.28
N VAL A 426 6.66 2.93 7.60
CA VAL A 426 5.54 1.97 7.40
C VAL A 426 5.06 1.38 8.73
N LEU A 427 5.97 1.05 9.66
CA LEU A 427 5.59 0.60 10.99
C LEU A 427 4.73 1.65 11.71
N SER A 428 5.16 2.92 11.65
CA SER A 428 4.45 4.01 12.31
C SER A 428 3.04 4.17 11.74
N LEU A 429 2.89 4.15 10.42
CA LEU A 429 1.59 4.24 9.74
C LEU A 429 0.64 3.13 10.21
N TRP A 430 1.12 1.89 10.22
CA TRP A 430 0.30 0.76 10.67
C TRP A 430 -0.11 0.84 12.11
N PHE A 431 0.77 1.36 12.96
CA PHE A 431 0.42 1.59 14.35
C PHE A 431 -0.78 2.52 14.43
N PHE A 432 -0.81 3.62 13.66
CA PHE A 432 -1.97 4.50 13.62
C PHE A 432 -3.20 3.81 13.03
N ASP A 433 -3.09 3.18 11.86
CA ASP A 433 -4.20 2.45 11.21
C ASP A 433 -4.85 1.43 12.13
N SER A 434 -4.02 0.62 12.81
CA SER A 434 -4.50 -0.44 13.70
C SER A 434 -5.25 0.14 14.90
N ASN A 435 -4.78 1.26 15.45
CA ASN A 435 -5.44 1.94 16.58
C ASN A 435 -6.77 2.58 16.16
N PHE A 436 -6.84 3.22 14.99
CA PHE A 436 -8.09 3.76 14.44
C PHE A 436 -9.07 2.64 14.10
N PHE A 437 -8.57 1.56 13.51
CA PHE A 437 -9.38 0.40 13.14
C PHE A 437 -9.94 -0.34 14.36
N LEU A 438 -9.13 -0.54 15.41
CA LEU A 438 -9.59 -1.12 16.67
C LEU A 438 -10.67 -0.24 17.31
N SER A 439 -10.50 1.08 17.24
CA SER A 439 -11.50 2.05 17.71
C SER A 439 -12.81 1.94 16.93
N TRP A 440 -12.75 1.70 15.61
CA TRP A 440 -13.92 1.46 14.77
C TRP A 440 -14.60 0.12 15.08
N ILE A 441 -13.83 -0.98 15.17
CA ILE A 441 -14.35 -2.31 15.55
C ILE A 441 -15.06 -2.24 16.90
N ILE A 442 -14.47 -1.58 17.90
CA ILE A 442 -15.08 -1.45 19.22
C ILE A 442 -16.43 -0.71 19.10
N GLN A 443 -16.50 0.37 18.31
CA GLN A 443 -17.75 1.09 18.08
C GLN A 443 -18.79 0.22 17.34
N TRP A 444 -18.37 -0.56 16.35
CA TRP A 444 -19.24 -1.45 15.58
C TRP A 444 -19.77 -2.62 16.42
N LEU A 445 -18.90 -3.30 17.18
CA LEU A 445 -19.26 -4.39 18.08
C LEU A 445 -20.19 -3.91 19.19
N VAL A 446 -19.88 -2.79 19.85
CA VAL A 446 -20.76 -2.20 20.87
C VAL A 446 -22.14 -1.92 20.30
N ARG A 447 -22.24 -1.44 19.05
CA ARG A 447 -23.52 -1.17 18.39
C ARG A 447 -24.31 -2.45 18.07
N LYS A 448 -23.63 -3.51 17.60
CA LYS A 448 -24.26 -4.81 17.33
C LYS A 448 -24.75 -5.49 18.61
N TYR A 449 -23.97 -5.44 19.69
CA TYR A 449 -24.38 -5.94 21.00
C TYR A 449 -25.57 -5.17 21.57
N VAL A 450 -25.59 -3.83 21.46
CA VAL A 450 -26.72 -3.01 21.92
C VAL A 450 -27.99 -3.30 21.11
N LEU A 451 -27.89 -3.54 19.81
CA LEU A 451 -29.03 -3.91 18.96
C LEU A 451 -29.58 -5.31 19.31
N ILE A 452 -28.72 -6.27 19.65
CA ILE A 452 -29.12 -7.63 20.06
C ILE A 452 -29.75 -7.64 21.46
N LEU A 453 -29.33 -6.73 22.35
CA LEU A 453 -29.92 -6.57 23.69
C LEU A 453 -31.28 -5.82 23.68
N GLN A 454 -31.64 -5.19 22.55
CA GLN A 454 -32.90 -4.47 22.36
C GLN A 454 -33.93 -5.24 21.50
N SER A 455 -33.56 -6.42 20.98
CA SER A 455 -34.45 -7.39 20.32
C SER A 455 -34.75 -8.55 21.26
#